data_AF-A0A2X4XS00-F1
#
_entry.id   AF-A0A2X4XS00-F1
#
_cell.length_a   1.000
_cell.length_b   1.000
_cell.length_c   1.000
_cell.angle_alpha   90.00
_cell.angle_beta   90.00
_cell.angle_gamma   90.00
#
_symmetry.space_group_name_H-M   'P 1'
#
loop_
_entity.id
_entity.type
_entity.pdbx_description
1 polymer ?
#
loop_
_entity_poly.entity_id
_entity_poly.type
_entity_poly.pdbx_seq_one_letter_code
_entity_poly.pdbx_strand_id
1 'polypeptide(L)'
;MPISLTYSDLPAEIDCWPGLPLSLSGDEVMPLDYWAGHTGWLLYGEGLNKQRLSEFQRRLNEPLVVVSAWTVEEYQVVRLAGVLSAKAKKMAEEHRLDVAQMGSLPSLRSPGLLVMDMDSTAIEIECIDEIARLAGVGEQVAEVTERAMRGELDFAASLRQRVATLKDADASILESVRQRLPLMPGLTTLVERLHEAGWRVAIVSGDLPILLTTCVTALT
;
A
#
# COMPACT_ATOMS: atom_id res chain seq x y z
N MET A 1 28.39 -22.87 -24.42
CA MET A 1 29.08 -21.77 -23.72
C MET A 1 28.03 -21.04 -22.91
N PRO A 2 28.23 -20.76 -21.61
CA PRO A 2 27.28 -19.91 -20.90
C PRO A 2 27.41 -18.51 -21.50
N ILE A 3 26.31 -17.97 -22.02
CA ILE A 3 26.25 -16.59 -22.50
C ILE A 3 26.35 -15.72 -21.24
N SER A 4 27.51 -15.14 -21.01
CA SER A 4 27.71 -14.16 -19.93
C SER A 4 26.98 -12.88 -20.32
N LEU A 5 25.71 -12.77 -19.92
CA LEU A 5 24.95 -11.52 -20.04
C LEU A 5 25.61 -10.48 -19.12
N THR A 6 26.04 -9.35 -19.69
CA THR A 6 26.55 -8.23 -18.88
C THR A 6 25.40 -7.32 -18.46
N TYR A 7 25.60 -6.50 -17.42
CA TYR A 7 24.60 -5.52 -16.99
C TYR A 7 24.09 -4.66 -18.15
N SER A 8 24.98 -4.26 -19.07
CA SER A 8 24.66 -3.43 -20.23
C SER A 8 23.68 -4.10 -21.21
N ASP A 9 23.65 -5.43 -21.26
CA ASP A 9 22.81 -6.21 -22.18
C ASP A 9 21.36 -6.34 -21.69
N LEU A 10 21.07 -6.02 -20.42
CA LEU A 10 19.72 -6.08 -19.87
C LEU A 10 18.87 -4.87 -20.32
N PRO A 11 17.58 -5.06 -20.67
CA PRO A 11 16.69 -3.96 -21.01
C PRO A 11 16.45 -3.03 -19.81
N ALA A 12 15.97 -1.81 -20.08
CA ALA A 12 15.68 -0.82 -19.04
C ALA A 12 14.49 -1.26 -18.17
N GLU A 13 13.51 -1.91 -18.81
CA GLU A 13 12.34 -2.53 -18.24
C GLU A 13 12.72 -3.83 -17.54
N ILE A 14 12.58 -3.86 -16.22
CA ILE A 14 13.07 -4.96 -15.37
C ILE A 14 12.24 -6.24 -15.50
N ASP A 15 10.96 -6.11 -15.86
CA ASP A 15 10.06 -7.21 -16.15
C ASP A 15 10.39 -7.95 -17.45
N CYS A 16 11.22 -7.35 -18.31
CA CYS A 16 11.72 -7.97 -19.54
C CYS A 16 13.05 -8.72 -19.36
N TRP A 17 13.60 -8.82 -18.14
CA TRP A 17 14.94 -9.39 -17.92
C TRP A 17 14.98 -10.91 -18.18
N PRO A 18 15.82 -11.39 -19.11
CA PRO A 18 15.96 -12.82 -19.36
C PRO A 18 16.85 -13.49 -18.30
N GLY A 19 16.64 -14.79 -18.05
CA GLY A 19 17.60 -15.62 -17.31
C GLY A 19 17.72 -15.33 -15.80
N LEU A 20 16.65 -14.86 -15.17
CA LEU A 20 16.56 -14.74 -13.71
C LEU A 20 16.65 -16.13 -13.03
N PRO A 21 17.28 -16.27 -11.84
CA PRO A 21 17.71 -15.21 -10.92
C PRO A 21 19.10 -14.62 -11.24
N LEU A 22 19.27 -13.33 -10.93
CA LEU A 22 20.50 -12.54 -11.16
C LEU A 22 20.98 -11.87 -9.86
N SER A 23 22.28 -11.93 -9.59
CA SER A 23 22.92 -11.11 -8.54
C SER A 23 23.36 -9.77 -9.12
N LEU A 24 22.97 -8.68 -8.46
CA LEU A 24 23.43 -7.32 -8.73
C LEU A 24 24.47 -6.92 -7.69
N SER A 25 25.70 -6.64 -8.14
CA SER A 25 26.79 -6.14 -7.29
C SER A 25 27.65 -5.14 -8.07
N GLY A 26 27.36 -3.85 -7.92
CA GLY A 26 28.03 -2.80 -8.70
C GLY A 26 27.58 -2.85 -10.17
N ASP A 27 28.55 -3.01 -11.09
CA ASP A 27 28.30 -3.12 -12.54
C ASP A 27 28.22 -4.58 -13.01
N GLU A 28 28.40 -5.53 -12.10
CA GLU A 28 28.37 -6.94 -12.41
C GLU A 28 26.97 -7.53 -12.20
N VAL A 29 26.56 -8.30 -13.20
CA VAL A 29 25.39 -9.17 -13.15
C VAL A 29 25.85 -10.59 -13.31
N MET A 30 25.49 -11.45 -12.37
CA MET A 30 25.82 -12.87 -12.45
C MET A 30 24.54 -13.71 -12.40
N PRO A 31 24.30 -14.57 -13.42
CA PRO A 31 23.33 -15.64 -13.29
C PRO A 31 23.67 -16.52 -12.09
N LEU A 32 22.65 -16.84 -11.30
CA LEU A 32 22.80 -17.75 -10.17
C LEU A 32 22.00 -19.02 -10.43
N ASP A 33 22.60 -20.18 -10.12
CA ASP A 33 21.85 -21.42 -9.91
C ASP A 33 21.18 -21.39 -8.52
N TYR A 34 20.34 -20.38 -8.29
CA TYR A 34 19.66 -20.13 -7.02
C TYR A 34 18.22 -20.60 -7.07
N TRP A 35 17.88 -21.60 -6.24
CA TRP A 35 16.51 -22.05 -6.06
C TRP A 35 15.83 -21.19 -4.99
N ALA A 36 15.25 -20.08 -5.42
CA ALA A 36 14.46 -19.25 -4.52
C ALA A 36 13.23 -20.05 -4.03
N GLY A 37 13.20 -20.39 -2.74
CA GLY A 37 12.05 -21.02 -2.08
C GLY A 37 10.82 -20.10 -2.04
N HIS A 38 10.01 -20.13 -0.97
CA HIS A 38 8.88 -19.18 -0.83
C HIS A 38 9.21 -17.94 0.01
N THR A 39 10.46 -17.82 0.45
CA THR A 39 10.97 -16.73 1.28
C THR A 39 11.66 -15.66 0.43
N GLY A 40 11.80 -14.46 0.97
CA GLY A 40 12.44 -13.34 0.32
C GLY A 40 11.74 -12.03 0.64
N TRP A 41 11.87 -11.06 -0.26
CA TRP A 41 11.29 -9.73 -0.14
C TRP A 41 10.73 -9.28 -1.48
N LEU A 42 9.67 -8.47 -1.45
CA LEU A 42 9.24 -7.66 -2.57
C LEU A 42 9.78 -6.26 -2.35
N LEU A 43 10.39 -5.68 -3.38
CA LEU A 43 10.71 -4.27 -3.50
C LEU A 43 9.89 -3.73 -4.66
N TYR A 44 9.06 -2.72 -4.45
CA TYR A 44 8.17 -2.22 -5.50
C TYR A 44 7.96 -0.72 -5.41
N GLY A 45 7.51 -0.14 -6.52
CA GLY A 45 7.16 1.27 -6.60
C GLY A 45 7.01 1.71 -8.05
N GLU A 46 6.38 2.86 -8.24
CA GLU A 46 6.21 3.46 -9.57
C GLU A 46 7.55 3.86 -10.16
N GLY A 47 7.73 3.54 -11.45
CA GLY A 47 8.93 3.89 -12.21
C GLY A 47 10.18 3.16 -11.73
N LEU A 48 10.07 2.05 -11.00
CA LEU A 48 11.21 1.21 -10.64
C LEU A 48 11.71 0.51 -11.91
N ASN A 49 12.91 0.87 -12.34
CA ASN A 49 13.55 0.38 -13.55
C ASN A 49 15.01 -0.01 -13.27
N LYS A 50 15.71 -0.50 -14.29
CA LYS A 50 17.11 -0.92 -14.22
C LYS A 50 18.02 0.14 -13.58
N GLN A 51 17.86 1.41 -13.99
CA GLN A 51 18.67 2.51 -13.47
C GLN A 51 18.44 2.72 -11.98
N ARG A 52 17.18 2.88 -11.56
CA ARG A 52 16.84 3.12 -10.14
C ARG A 52 17.20 1.94 -9.24
N LEU A 53 17.01 0.71 -9.72
CA LEU A 53 17.40 -0.49 -8.98
C LEU A 53 18.92 -0.54 -8.74
N SER A 54 19.71 -0.15 -9.73
CA SER A 54 21.17 -0.12 -9.60
C SER A 54 21.68 1.07 -8.80
N GLU A 55 21.04 2.23 -8.90
CA GLU A 55 21.32 3.36 -8.00
C GLU A 55 21.04 2.97 -6.54
N PHE A 56 19.91 2.28 -6.30
CA PHE A 56 19.57 1.74 -5.00
C PHE A 56 20.62 0.73 -4.51
N GLN A 57 21.02 -0.25 -5.34
CA GLN A 57 22.03 -1.25 -5.00
C GLN A 57 23.40 -0.60 -4.69
N ARG A 58 23.86 0.34 -5.51
CA ARG A 58 25.16 1.02 -5.32
C ARG A 58 25.18 1.86 -4.04
N ARG A 59 24.09 2.57 -3.73
CA ARG A 59 23.97 3.34 -2.48
C ARG A 59 23.90 2.43 -1.27
N LEU A 60 23.18 1.31 -1.39
CA LEU A 60 23.10 0.31 -0.33
C LEU A 60 24.48 -0.29 -0.04
N ASN A 61 25.29 -0.50 -1.09
CA ASN A 61 26.60 -1.14 -1.03
C ASN A 61 26.53 -2.56 -0.44
N GLU A 62 25.43 -3.25 -0.74
CA GLU A 62 25.19 -4.66 -0.41
C GLU A 62 24.71 -5.35 -1.71
N PRO A 63 25.07 -6.62 -1.96
CA PRO A 63 24.59 -7.33 -3.14
C PRO A 63 23.08 -7.58 -3.04
N LEU A 64 22.37 -7.42 -4.16
CA LEU A 64 20.95 -7.74 -4.27
C LEU A 64 20.76 -8.93 -5.21
N VAL A 65 20.08 -9.97 -4.75
CA VAL A 65 19.76 -11.13 -5.60
C VAL A 65 18.32 -10.99 -6.11
N VAL A 66 18.17 -10.58 -7.36
CA VAL A 66 16.90 -10.43 -8.06
C VAL A 66 16.44 -11.79 -8.57
N VAL A 67 15.31 -12.26 -8.06
CA VAL A 67 14.73 -13.58 -8.38
C VAL A 67 13.77 -13.51 -9.54
N SER A 68 12.91 -12.50 -9.55
CA SER A 68 11.90 -12.27 -10.58
C SER A 68 11.51 -10.80 -10.55
N ALA A 69 11.08 -10.26 -11.68
CA ALA A 69 10.50 -8.93 -11.76
C ALA A 69 9.29 -8.95 -12.68
N TRP A 70 8.26 -8.18 -12.35
CA TRP A 70 7.01 -8.08 -13.11
C TRP A 70 6.34 -6.74 -12.81
N THR A 71 5.27 -6.45 -13.54
CA THR A 71 4.49 -5.22 -13.40
C THR A 71 3.07 -5.55 -12.93
N VAL A 72 2.54 -4.75 -12.01
CA VAL A 72 1.15 -4.80 -11.53
C VAL A 72 0.56 -3.41 -11.69
N GLU A 73 -0.29 -3.22 -12.71
CA GLU A 73 -0.78 -1.90 -13.12
C GLU A 73 0.40 -0.92 -13.31
N GLU A 74 0.44 0.23 -12.64
CA GLU A 74 1.58 1.17 -12.70
C GLU A 74 2.83 0.77 -11.89
N TYR A 75 2.75 -0.25 -11.03
CA TYR A 75 3.83 -0.62 -10.12
C TYR A 75 4.77 -1.67 -10.72
N GLN A 76 6.08 -1.42 -10.66
CA GLN A 76 7.08 -2.44 -10.97
C GLN A 76 7.51 -3.12 -9.66
N VAL A 77 7.53 -4.45 -9.68
CA VAL A 77 7.78 -5.30 -8.52
C VAL A 77 9.02 -6.14 -8.78
N VAL A 78 9.94 -6.14 -7.83
CA VAL A 78 11.15 -6.95 -7.82
C VAL A 78 11.10 -7.89 -6.64
N ARG A 79 11.19 -9.18 -6.91
CA ARG A 79 11.41 -10.19 -5.89
C ARG A 79 12.90 -10.32 -5.60
N LEU A 80 13.27 -10.12 -4.35
CA LEU A 80 14.63 -10.26 -3.83
C LEU A 80 14.75 -11.52 -2.98
N ALA A 81 15.85 -12.24 -3.13
CA ALA A 81 16.21 -13.36 -2.27
C ALA A 81 16.96 -12.91 -1.01
N GLY A 82 17.01 -13.79 -0.01
CA GLY A 82 17.79 -13.59 1.20
C GLY A 82 17.12 -12.67 2.23
N VAL A 83 17.95 -12.05 3.07
CA VAL A 83 17.52 -11.16 4.15
C VAL A 83 17.76 -9.72 3.72
N LEU A 84 16.73 -8.89 3.80
CA LEU A 84 16.84 -7.47 3.57
C LEU A 84 17.28 -6.76 4.86
N SER A 85 18.42 -6.07 4.82
CA SER A 85 18.97 -5.35 5.97
C SER A 85 18.04 -4.20 6.39
N ALA A 86 18.09 -3.80 7.68
CA ALA A 86 17.32 -2.64 8.14
C ALA A 86 17.70 -1.35 7.40
N LYS A 87 18.97 -1.24 6.99
CA LYS A 87 19.48 -0.17 6.13
C LYS A 87 18.78 -0.16 4.78
N ALA A 88 18.65 -1.31 4.13
CA ALA A 88 17.97 -1.44 2.84
C ALA A 88 16.49 -1.04 2.92
N LYS A 89 15.79 -1.44 3.99
CA LYS A 89 14.38 -1.05 4.21
C LYS A 89 14.20 0.46 4.32
N LYS A 90 15.01 1.10 5.18
CA LYS A 90 14.98 2.56 5.33
C LYS A 90 15.35 3.28 4.03
N MET A 91 16.34 2.77 3.30
CA MET A 91 16.75 3.34 2.02
C MET A 91 15.66 3.21 0.95
N ALA A 92 14.85 2.15 0.98
CA ALA A 92 13.74 1.99 0.05
C ALA A 92 12.75 3.16 0.20
N GLU A 93 12.39 3.51 1.46
CA GLU A 93 11.54 4.66 1.77
C GLU A 93 12.12 5.97 1.22
N GLU A 94 13.43 6.21 1.40
CA GLU A 94 14.13 7.39 0.87
C GLU A 94 14.08 7.49 -0.66
N HIS A 95 13.97 6.34 -1.34
CA HIS A 95 13.86 6.21 -2.79
C HIS A 95 12.40 6.12 -3.30
N ARG A 96 11.41 6.29 -2.41
CA ARG A 96 9.97 6.10 -2.67
C ARG A 96 9.67 4.71 -3.23
N LEU A 97 10.23 3.70 -2.58
CA LEU A 97 9.99 2.29 -2.84
C LEU A 97 9.50 1.64 -1.56
N ASP A 98 8.57 0.72 -1.70
CA ASP A 98 8.03 -0.07 -0.61
C ASP A 98 8.68 -1.46 -0.55
N VAL A 99 8.72 -2.03 0.65
CA VAL A 99 9.30 -3.34 0.91
C VAL A 99 8.33 -4.23 1.69
N ALA A 100 8.10 -5.45 1.20
CA ALA A 100 7.25 -6.43 1.87
C ALA A 100 7.97 -7.77 2.02
N GLN A 101 7.89 -8.39 3.20
CA GLN A 101 8.49 -9.70 3.43
C GLN A 101 7.65 -10.80 2.79
N MET A 102 8.30 -11.73 2.08
CA MET A 102 7.67 -12.95 1.61
C MET A 102 7.81 -14.06 2.65
N GLY A 103 6.70 -14.74 2.96
CA GLY A 103 6.70 -15.93 3.82
C GLY A 103 5.31 -16.46 4.09
N SER A 104 4.46 -15.62 4.71
CA SER A 104 3.06 -15.95 5.04
C SER A 104 2.07 -15.12 4.23
N LEU A 105 2.39 -14.84 2.97
CA LEU A 105 1.50 -14.11 2.09
C LEU A 105 0.32 -14.99 1.66
N PRO A 106 -0.91 -14.47 1.69
CA PRO A 106 -2.06 -15.19 1.15
C PRO A 106 -1.90 -15.49 -0.35
N SER A 107 -2.60 -16.52 -0.82
CA SER A 107 -2.66 -16.84 -2.24
C SER A 107 -4.01 -16.47 -2.84
N LEU A 108 -3.99 -15.66 -3.91
CA LEU A 108 -5.20 -15.36 -4.69
C LEU A 108 -5.84 -16.58 -5.36
N ARG A 109 -5.13 -17.72 -5.44
CA ARG A 109 -5.68 -18.99 -5.96
C ARG A 109 -6.56 -19.73 -4.96
N SER A 110 -6.57 -19.31 -3.71
CA SER A 110 -7.41 -19.88 -2.65
C SER A 110 -8.46 -18.85 -2.23
N PRO A 111 -9.66 -19.27 -1.79
CA PRO A 111 -10.64 -18.35 -1.24
C PRO A 111 -10.05 -17.54 -0.09
N GLY A 112 -10.35 -16.25 -0.05
CA GLY A 112 -9.86 -15.35 0.99
C GLY A 112 -10.82 -14.20 1.29
N LEU A 113 -10.46 -13.44 2.32
CA LEU A 113 -11.19 -12.28 2.82
C LEU A 113 -10.18 -11.14 3.01
N LEU A 114 -10.42 -10.02 2.34
CA LEU A 114 -9.78 -8.75 2.67
C LEU A 114 -10.69 -7.99 3.64
N VAL A 115 -10.17 -7.60 4.79
CA VAL A 115 -10.82 -6.68 5.72
C VAL A 115 -9.98 -5.41 5.78
N MET A 116 -10.61 -4.26 5.56
CA MET A 116 -9.95 -2.97 5.59
C MET A 116 -10.70 -1.98 6.46
N ASP A 117 -9.98 -0.99 6.96
CA ASP A 117 -10.57 0.22 7.55
C ASP A 117 -11.22 1.09 6.44
N MET A 118 -12.02 2.07 6.84
CA MET A 118 -12.66 3.03 5.92
C MET A 118 -11.85 4.31 5.80
N ASP A 119 -11.76 5.08 6.88
CA ASP A 119 -11.16 6.41 6.86
C ASP A 119 -9.64 6.31 6.63
N SER A 120 -9.13 7.20 5.78
CA SER A 120 -7.72 7.20 5.32
C SER A 120 -7.23 5.86 4.73
N THR A 121 -8.13 4.94 4.36
CA THR A 121 -7.81 3.61 3.84
C THR A 121 -8.64 3.26 2.61
N ALA A 122 -9.97 3.14 2.76
CA ALA A 122 -10.89 2.97 1.64
C ALA A 122 -11.29 4.32 1.03
N ILE A 123 -11.26 5.39 1.83
CA ILE A 123 -11.53 6.75 1.39
C ILE A 123 -10.37 7.68 1.75
N GLU A 124 -10.21 8.77 1.02
CA GLU A 124 -9.10 9.71 1.20
C GLU A 124 -9.28 10.67 2.39
N ILE A 125 -10.46 10.70 3.01
CA ILE A 125 -10.83 11.67 4.04
C ILE A 125 -11.12 11.00 5.38
N GLU A 126 -11.02 11.78 6.44
CA GLU A 126 -11.60 11.47 7.75
C GLU A 126 -13.05 11.98 7.78
N CYS A 127 -14.02 11.07 7.87
CA CYS A 127 -15.44 11.38 7.70
C CYS A 127 -15.93 12.42 8.71
N ILE A 128 -15.57 12.24 9.99
CA ILE A 128 -16.02 13.11 11.08
C ILE A 128 -15.45 14.52 10.93
N ASP A 129 -14.20 14.64 10.49
CA ASP A 129 -13.55 15.94 10.30
C ASP A 129 -14.19 16.72 9.15
N GLU A 130 -14.54 16.04 8.06
CA GLU A 130 -15.22 16.66 6.92
C GLU A 130 -16.65 17.11 7.30
N ILE A 131 -17.39 16.30 8.08
CA ILE A 131 -18.70 16.72 8.61
C ILE A 131 -18.54 17.93 9.53
N ALA A 132 -17.56 17.91 10.43
CA ALA A 132 -17.30 19.01 11.37
C ALA A 132 -16.94 20.31 10.66
N ARG A 133 -16.15 20.23 9.59
CA ARG A 133 -15.81 21.37 8.72
C ARG A 133 -17.06 21.98 8.10
N LEU A 134 -17.95 21.16 7.54
CA LEU A 134 -19.21 21.61 6.94
C LEU A 134 -20.21 22.15 7.98
N ALA A 135 -20.17 21.61 9.21
CA ALA A 135 -20.97 22.07 10.34
C ALA A 135 -20.40 23.32 11.05
N GLY A 136 -19.21 23.78 10.67
CA GLY A 136 -18.56 24.95 11.29
C GLY A 136 -17.95 24.70 12.67
N VAL A 137 -17.76 23.43 13.05
CA VAL A 137 -17.22 23.00 14.36
C VAL A 137 -15.89 22.23 14.22
N GLY A 138 -15.22 22.36 13.09
CA GLY A 138 -13.95 21.67 12.78
C GLY A 138 -12.87 21.89 13.85
N GLU A 139 -12.73 23.10 14.37
CA GLU A 139 -11.74 23.40 15.44
C GLU A 139 -12.01 22.60 16.73
N GLN A 140 -13.27 22.42 17.10
CA GLN A 140 -13.68 21.70 18.31
C GLN A 140 -13.40 20.20 18.17
N VAL A 141 -13.63 19.66 16.96
CA VAL A 141 -13.30 18.26 16.66
C VAL A 141 -11.79 18.05 16.66
N ALA A 142 -11.03 18.96 16.05
CA ALA A 142 -9.57 18.90 16.05
C ALA A 142 -8.98 18.90 17.47
N GLU A 143 -9.51 19.71 18.38
CA GLU A 143 -9.09 19.71 19.79
C GLU A 143 -9.32 18.35 20.47
N VAL A 144 -10.49 17.73 20.24
CA VAL A 144 -10.79 16.40 20.78
C VAL A 144 -9.87 15.34 20.15
N THR A 145 -9.63 15.40 18.84
CA THR A 145 -8.72 14.49 18.12
C THR A 145 -7.30 14.60 18.69
N GLU A 146 -6.81 15.81 18.94
CA GLU A 146 -5.48 16.03 19.51
C GLU A 146 -5.34 15.41 20.91
N ARG A 147 -6.36 15.58 21.76
CA ARG A 147 -6.40 14.96 23.09
C ARG A 147 -6.42 13.43 23.01
N ALA A 148 -7.15 12.87 22.05
CA ALA A 148 -7.15 11.42 21.80
C ALA A 148 -5.77 10.92 21.34
N MET A 149 -5.09 11.65 20.44
CA MET A 149 -3.74 11.30 19.98
C MET A 149 -2.67 11.41 21.08
N ARG A 150 -2.88 12.29 22.09
CA ARG A 150 -2.05 12.35 23.31
C ARG A 150 -2.33 11.21 24.29
N GLY A 151 -3.30 10.35 24.01
CA GLY A 151 -3.71 9.25 24.89
C GLY A 151 -4.56 9.70 26.09
N GLU A 152 -5.09 10.93 26.08
CA GLU A 152 -5.94 11.45 27.16
C GLU A 152 -7.38 10.89 27.09
N LEU A 153 -7.79 10.40 25.91
CA LEU A 153 -9.10 9.82 25.65
C LEU A 153 -8.94 8.45 24.98
N ASP A 154 -9.72 7.47 25.44
CA ASP A 154 -9.88 6.23 24.68
C ASP A 154 -10.69 6.47 23.39
N PHE A 155 -10.66 5.50 22.48
CA PHE A 155 -11.35 5.61 21.19
C PHE A 155 -12.84 5.93 21.34
N ALA A 156 -13.54 5.24 22.25
CA ALA A 156 -14.98 5.39 22.42
C ALA A 156 -15.34 6.77 23.02
N ALA A 157 -14.54 7.26 23.96
CA ALA A 157 -14.68 8.58 24.56
C ALA A 157 -14.38 9.69 23.54
N SER A 158 -13.30 9.53 22.76
CA SER A 158 -12.96 10.44 21.66
C SER A 158 -14.09 10.52 20.63
N LEU A 159 -14.59 9.38 20.16
CA LEU A 159 -15.68 9.32 19.19
C LEU A 159 -16.95 10.00 19.72
N ARG A 160 -17.35 9.72 20.97
CA ARG A 160 -18.51 10.36 21.59
C ARG A 160 -18.34 11.88 21.71
N GLN A 161 -17.15 12.35 22.08
CA GLN A 161 -16.88 13.79 22.19
C GLN A 161 -16.90 14.48 20.83
N ARG A 162 -16.27 13.90 19.81
CA ARG A 162 -16.30 14.45 18.44
C ARG A 162 -17.71 14.47 17.86
N VAL A 163 -18.49 13.41 18.05
CA VAL A 163 -19.90 13.39 17.58
C VAL A 163 -20.76 14.37 18.37
N ALA A 164 -20.47 14.62 19.65
CA ALA A 164 -21.21 15.59 20.45
C ALA A 164 -21.04 17.06 19.99
N THR A 165 -19.91 17.41 19.35
CA THR A 165 -19.73 18.77 18.79
C THR A 165 -20.66 19.02 17.60
N LEU A 166 -21.11 17.96 16.92
CA LEU A 166 -22.03 18.02 15.79
C LEU A 166 -23.49 18.21 16.22
N LYS A 167 -23.75 18.49 17.50
CA LYS A 167 -25.09 18.75 18.00
C LYS A 167 -25.72 19.92 17.23
N ASP A 168 -26.98 19.74 16.83
CA ASP A 168 -27.80 20.71 16.08
C ASP A 168 -27.31 20.97 14.64
N ALA A 169 -26.31 20.23 14.15
CA ALA A 169 -25.90 20.29 12.75
C ALA A 169 -27.00 19.77 11.81
N ASP A 170 -27.12 20.38 10.63
CA ASP A 170 -28.10 19.95 9.61
C ASP A 170 -27.71 18.58 9.05
N ALA A 171 -28.64 17.62 9.10
CA ALA A 171 -28.45 16.28 8.56
C ALA A 171 -28.19 16.27 7.04
N SER A 172 -28.55 17.33 6.31
CA SER A 172 -28.23 17.50 4.89
C SER A 172 -26.72 17.52 4.60
N ILE A 173 -25.89 17.81 5.61
CA ILE A 173 -24.43 17.74 5.53
C ILE A 173 -23.98 16.31 5.22
N LEU A 174 -24.60 15.30 5.83
CA LEU A 174 -24.25 13.89 5.59
C LEU A 174 -24.47 13.50 4.13
N GLU A 175 -25.55 13.99 3.52
CA GLU A 175 -25.83 13.77 2.11
C GLU A 175 -24.77 14.45 1.22
N SER A 176 -24.32 15.63 1.60
CA SER A 176 -23.28 16.37 0.87
C SER A 176 -21.94 15.64 0.88
N VAL A 177 -21.54 15.09 2.03
CA VAL A 177 -20.33 14.25 2.16
C VAL A 177 -20.50 12.96 1.35
N ARG A 178 -21.65 12.31 1.47
CA ARG A 178 -21.98 11.06 0.76
C ARG A 178 -21.83 11.19 -0.76
N GLN A 179 -22.30 12.28 -1.34
CA GLN A 179 -22.24 12.51 -2.79
C GLN A 179 -20.83 12.78 -3.32
N ARG A 180 -19.86 13.07 -2.44
CA ARG A 180 -18.49 13.47 -2.79
C ARG A 180 -17.44 12.60 -2.11
N LEU A 181 -17.81 11.41 -1.68
CA LEU A 181 -16.95 10.50 -0.93
C LEU A 181 -15.78 10.06 -1.84
N PRO A 182 -14.54 10.54 -1.59
CA PRO A 182 -13.41 10.26 -2.46
C PRO A 182 -12.86 8.88 -2.12
N LEU A 183 -13.00 7.93 -3.05
CA LEU A 183 -12.41 6.59 -2.88
C LEU A 183 -10.89 6.66 -3.01
N MET A 184 -10.19 5.85 -2.21
CA MET A 184 -8.73 5.75 -2.29
C MET A 184 -8.31 5.30 -3.71
N PRO A 185 -7.31 5.96 -4.33
CA PRO A 185 -6.77 5.53 -5.61
C PRO A 185 -6.39 4.05 -5.61
N GLY A 186 -6.78 3.34 -6.67
CA GLY A 186 -6.55 1.89 -6.80
C GLY A 186 -7.51 0.99 -6.03
N LEU A 187 -8.39 1.52 -5.17
CA LEU A 187 -9.33 0.69 -4.38
C LEU A 187 -10.30 -0.08 -5.27
N THR A 188 -10.94 0.58 -6.23
CA THR A 188 -11.90 -0.07 -7.14
C THR A 188 -11.23 -1.22 -7.90
N THR A 189 -10.05 -0.98 -8.47
CA THR A 189 -9.25 -1.99 -9.15
C THR A 189 -8.88 -3.14 -8.22
N LEU A 190 -8.44 -2.85 -6.98
CA LEU A 190 -8.11 -3.87 -5.99
C LEU A 190 -9.33 -4.76 -5.69
N VAL A 191 -10.50 -4.16 -5.46
CA VAL A 191 -11.73 -4.90 -5.16
C VAL A 191 -12.17 -5.76 -6.35
N GLU A 192 -12.12 -5.22 -7.56
CA GLU A 192 -12.42 -5.97 -8.80
C GLU A 192 -11.51 -7.21 -8.92
N ARG A 193 -10.19 -7.04 -8.79
CA ARG A 193 -9.23 -8.15 -8.86
C ARG A 193 -9.45 -9.21 -7.79
N LEU A 194 -9.84 -8.80 -6.58
CA LEU A 194 -10.16 -9.73 -5.50
C LEU A 194 -11.44 -10.51 -5.79
N HIS A 195 -12.48 -9.84 -6.29
CA HIS A 195 -13.72 -10.50 -6.70
C HIS A 195 -13.48 -11.49 -7.86
N GLU A 196 -12.66 -11.14 -8.86
CA GLU A 196 -12.24 -12.05 -9.93
C GLU A 196 -11.53 -13.31 -9.38
N ALA A 197 -10.73 -13.14 -8.32
CA ALA A 197 -10.06 -14.23 -7.60
C ALA A 197 -11.00 -15.02 -6.66
N GLY A 198 -12.29 -14.67 -6.58
CA GLY A 198 -13.26 -15.31 -5.69
C GLY A 198 -13.11 -14.94 -4.22
N TRP A 199 -12.40 -13.84 -3.92
CA TRP A 199 -12.27 -13.30 -2.57
C TRP A 199 -13.50 -12.49 -2.18
N ARG A 200 -13.69 -12.34 -0.87
CA ARG A 200 -14.65 -11.39 -0.29
C ARG A 200 -13.90 -10.14 0.20
N VAL A 201 -14.56 -9.00 0.13
CA VAL A 201 -14.06 -7.74 0.68
C VAL A 201 -15.04 -7.26 1.76
N ALA A 202 -14.50 -6.82 2.89
CA ALA A 202 -15.26 -6.22 3.97
C ALA A 202 -14.58 -4.93 4.43
N ILE A 203 -15.39 -3.91 4.69
CA ILE A 203 -14.95 -2.66 5.32
C ILE A 203 -15.48 -2.67 6.76
N VAL A 204 -14.59 -2.38 7.71
CA VAL A 204 -14.91 -2.23 9.12
C VAL A 204 -14.56 -0.81 9.51
N SER A 205 -15.54 -0.04 10.00
CA SER A 205 -15.36 1.35 10.36
C SER A 205 -16.01 1.64 11.71
N GLY A 206 -15.42 2.59 12.45
CA GLY A 206 -16.00 3.15 13.67
C GLY A 206 -16.93 4.35 13.43
N ASP A 207 -17.15 4.72 12.17
CA ASP A 207 -17.85 5.95 11.78
C ASP A 207 -19.37 5.74 11.64
N LEU A 208 -20.03 6.72 11.01
CA LEU A 208 -21.47 6.74 10.85
C LEU A 208 -21.92 5.69 9.80
N PRO A 209 -22.87 4.80 10.13
CA PRO A 209 -23.33 3.71 9.24
C PRO A 209 -23.79 4.15 7.85
N ILE A 210 -24.28 5.39 7.72
CA ILE A 210 -24.76 5.95 6.45
C ILE A 210 -23.62 6.15 5.43
N LEU A 211 -22.42 6.50 5.88
CA LEU A 211 -21.25 6.68 5.01
C LEU A 211 -20.65 5.33 4.63
N LEU A 212 -20.57 4.40 5.58
CA LEU A 212 -20.11 3.03 5.33
C LEU A 212 -20.94 2.34 4.24
N THR A 213 -22.26 2.43 4.31
CA THR A 213 -23.17 1.84 3.31
C THR A 213 -22.88 2.38 1.91
N THR A 214 -22.56 3.67 1.81
CA THR A 214 -22.25 4.33 0.53
C THR A 214 -20.92 3.85 -0.02
N CYS A 215 -19.88 3.81 0.82
CA CYS A 215 -18.56 3.32 0.43
C CYS A 215 -18.64 1.88 -0.11
N VAL A 216 -19.34 0.98 0.60
CA VAL A 216 -19.55 -0.40 0.16
C VAL A 216 -20.30 -0.47 -1.17
N THR A 217 -21.36 0.33 -1.35
CA THR A 217 -22.15 0.33 -2.61
C THR A 217 -21.32 0.80 -3.80
N ALA A 218 -20.35 1.69 -3.59
CA ALA A 218 -19.46 2.16 -4.65
C ALA A 218 -18.44 1.10 -5.12
N LEU A 219 -18.32 -0.03 -4.40
CA LEU A 219 -17.36 -1.11 -4.64
C LEU A 219 -18.02 -2.41 -5.13
N THR A 220 -19.34 -2.42 -5.30
CA THR A 220 -20.16 -3.57 -5.74
C THR A 220 -20.80 -3.30 -7.09
#